data_AF-A0A9P5QKV5-F1
#
_entry.id   AF-A0A9P5QKV5-F1
#
_cell.length_a   1.000
_cell.length_b   1.000
_cell.length_c   1.000
_cell.angle_alpha   90.00
_cell.angle_beta   90.00
_cell.angle_gamma   90.00
#
_symmetry.space_group_name_H-M   'P 1'
#
loop_
_entity.id
_entity.type
_entity.pdbx_description
1 polymer ?
#
loop_
_entity_poly.entity_id
_entity_poly.type
_entity_poly.pdbx_seq_one_letter_code
_entity_poly.pdbx_strand_id
1 'polypeptide(L)'
;MTRTLRKLAYFPVKKQSFVLDNHIIAGRPKLKQLFGNGSEDMILQFAFNRCSGFTGDLFVASFDMLWLDSGNDYSGLPPAASVKLPKPSWTYWIKSFLHLILYKIKLNPGASVVCHNFSRGLLGNPAIEALVEYKWNTFGYKYWISRFLFQCFYYLLILAAVFGQVYGERHDFSSVFVAIAIISIIFLWLEVNQFLRHRKRHFKLFYDIIDVIAYSLPLVGSIDQLLINGLEPLSRGHPGILSFSVVFAALQFLLEIRINTSVCYIVIIIIQVLSEIRVFLFITLGGILAFSTAILHYLRSCPQRVCSEVPTEFPHNYYSAVTATIYFMGGRYDPVSDYFKTDDWMFLTLMIFNFFFSGLLMLNILIALIGGAFTRGDKTWRMEWLKNRMLVVEAAENLTYHIPGFRKYYNWFPREIYYTALNRDVKIAYEKETEILEAEAVENLALWFNGTKYVREDEQPNGDIGELSQIRSQLNEQKATLEAKTDKLEQKLADLQAFIAEQMQAQRASQDEQNKLQAQLLAILKKEQ
;
A
#
# COMPACT_ATOMS: atom_id res chain seq x y z
N MET A 1 -21.47 6.86 16.93
CA MET A 1 -21.05 5.44 17.07
C MET A 1 -19.52 5.28 16.97
N THR A 2 -18.86 5.91 15.99
CA THR A 2 -17.39 5.95 15.83
C THR A 2 -16.61 6.45 17.05
N ARG A 3 -17.13 7.45 17.78
CA ARG A 3 -16.51 7.97 19.02
C ARG A 3 -16.53 6.97 20.18
N THR A 4 -17.51 6.07 20.22
CA THR A 4 -17.69 5.08 21.30
C THR A 4 -16.83 3.84 21.06
N LEU A 5 -16.76 3.37 19.81
CA LEU A 5 -15.91 2.25 19.40
C LEU A 5 -14.41 2.58 19.51
N ARG A 6 -14.02 3.84 19.24
CA ARG A 6 -12.64 4.30 19.45
C ARG A 6 -12.24 4.37 20.91
N LYS A 7 -13.15 4.76 21.82
CA LYS A 7 -12.85 4.76 23.26
C LYS A 7 -12.52 3.35 23.77
N LEU A 8 -13.11 2.31 23.16
CA LEU A 8 -12.87 0.92 23.54
C LEU A 8 -11.43 0.47 23.28
N ALA A 9 -10.82 0.95 22.18
CA ALA A 9 -9.43 0.65 21.79
C ALA A 9 -8.38 0.96 22.87
N TYR A 10 -8.70 1.87 23.80
CA TYR A 10 -7.74 2.46 24.73
C TYR A 10 -8.04 2.14 26.20
N PHE A 11 -9.02 1.28 26.50
CA PHE A 11 -9.28 0.93 27.90
C PHE A 11 -8.25 -0.07 28.42
N PRO A 12 -7.44 0.31 29.43
CA PRO A 12 -6.58 -0.65 30.10
C PRO A 12 -7.46 -1.63 30.89
N VAL A 13 -7.13 -2.92 30.79
CA VAL A 13 -7.84 -3.98 31.52
C VAL A 13 -7.45 -3.92 33.00
N LYS A 14 -8.43 -3.61 33.85
CA LYS A 14 -8.22 -3.44 35.31
C LYS A 14 -7.77 -4.71 36.06
N LYS A 15 -8.01 -5.91 35.53
CA LYS A 15 -7.64 -7.19 36.15
C LYS A 15 -7.11 -8.18 35.11
N GLN A 16 -5.79 -8.23 34.94
CA GLN A 16 -5.13 -9.13 33.98
C GLN A 16 -5.42 -10.62 34.26
N SER A 17 -5.45 -11.03 35.54
CA SER A 17 -5.71 -12.42 35.94
C SER A 17 -7.06 -12.95 35.44
N PHE A 18 -8.11 -12.13 35.46
CA PHE A 18 -9.43 -12.55 34.98
C PHE A 18 -9.46 -12.84 33.47
N VAL A 19 -8.68 -12.10 32.68
CA VAL A 19 -8.60 -12.33 31.22
C VAL A 19 -7.80 -13.59 30.91
N LEU A 20 -6.73 -13.84 31.67
CA LEU A 20 -5.87 -15.03 31.55
C LEU A 20 -6.65 -16.34 31.73
N ASP A 21 -7.63 -16.36 32.64
CA ASP A 21 -8.32 -17.60 33.02
C ASP A 21 -9.52 -17.94 32.11
N ASN A 22 -10.00 -17.01 31.28
CA ASN A 22 -11.30 -17.15 30.60
C ASN A 22 -11.27 -17.11 29.05
N HIS A 23 -10.11 -16.99 28.40
CA HIS A 23 -10.02 -16.76 26.95
C HIS A 23 -9.14 -17.79 26.21
N ILE A 24 -9.53 -18.15 24.97
CA ILE A 24 -8.89 -19.20 24.14
C ILE A 24 -7.80 -18.60 23.23
N ILE A 25 -6.65 -19.27 23.11
CA ILE A 25 -5.48 -18.83 22.31
C ILE A 25 -5.66 -19.06 20.80
N ALA A 26 -5.37 -18.05 19.98
CA ALA A 26 -5.07 -18.21 18.56
C ALA A 26 -3.54 -18.31 18.34
N GLY A 27 -3.02 -19.52 18.08
CA GLY A 27 -1.59 -19.74 17.88
C GLY A 27 -1.05 -19.20 16.55
N ARG A 28 0.23 -18.79 16.51
CA ARG A 28 0.94 -18.46 15.26
C ARG A 28 0.89 -19.66 14.31
N PRO A 29 0.66 -19.47 12.99
CA PRO A 29 0.78 -20.58 12.04
C PRO A 29 2.24 -21.08 12.04
N LYS A 30 2.43 -22.40 12.27
CA LYS A 30 3.75 -23.05 12.34
C LYS A 30 4.69 -22.71 11.16
N LEU A 31 4.13 -22.43 9.97
CA LEU A 31 4.90 -22.07 8.78
C LEU A 31 5.65 -20.72 8.90
N LYS A 32 5.20 -19.79 9.76
CA LYS A 32 5.83 -18.47 9.95
C LYS A 32 7.23 -18.56 10.60
N GLN A 33 7.54 -19.66 11.29
CA GLN A 33 8.87 -19.92 11.86
C GLN A 33 9.97 -20.17 10.80
N LEU A 34 9.59 -20.56 9.58
CA LEU A 34 10.56 -20.87 8.50
C LEU A 34 11.09 -19.63 7.76
N PHE A 35 10.40 -18.49 7.82
CA PHE A 35 10.69 -17.33 6.97
C PHE A 35 11.01 -16.01 7.72
N GLY A 36 11.35 -16.08 9.01
CA GLY A 36 11.98 -14.96 9.71
C GLY A 36 11.69 -14.85 11.21
N ASN A 37 12.68 -14.37 11.96
CA ASN A 37 12.57 -13.95 13.36
C ASN A 37 11.90 -12.57 13.44
N GLY A 38 10.56 -12.55 13.37
CA GLY A 38 9.78 -11.35 13.68
C GLY A 38 9.64 -11.17 15.18
N SER A 39 9.86 -9.92 15.64
CA SER A 39 9.70 -9.37 17.00
C SER A 39 8.62 -10.07 17.85
N GLU A 40 8.93 -10.28 19.13
CA GLU A 40 8.24 -11.21 20.03
C GLU A 40 6.83 -10.80 20.48
N ASP A 41 6.42 -9.54 20.40
CA ASP A 41 5.18 -9.09 21.03
C ASP A 41 4.21 -8.42 20.06
N MET A 42 2.91 -8.75 20.17
CA MET A 42 1.78 -7.79 20.02
C MET A 42 0.36 -8.39 20.11
N ILE A 43 0.17 -9.70 20.23
CA ILE A 43 -1.18 -10.27 20.43
C ILE A 43 -1.14 -11.35 21.50
N LEU A 44 -1.88 -11.10 22.58
CA LEU A 44 -2.03 -12.02 23.70
C LEU A 44 -3.46 -12.44 23.86
N GLN A 45 -3.67 -13.73 23.64
CA GLN A 45 -4.70 -14.52 24.31
C GLN A 45 -3.97 -15.73 24.90
N PHE A 46 -4.10 -15.95 26.20
CA PHE A 46 -3.22 -16.85 26.96
C PHE A 46 -3.90 -18.17 27.31
N ALA A 47 -3.08 -19.23 27.34
CA ALA A 47 -3.19 -20.36 28.27
C ALA A 47 -1.82 -21.04 28.42
N PHE A 48 -1.34 -21.02 29.67
CA PHE A 48 -0.42 -21.93 30.33
C PHE A 48 0.70 -22.60 29.51
N ASN A 49 1.91 -22.05 29.60
CA ASN A 49 2.83 -22.48 30.66
C ASN A 49 3.94 -21.43 30.86
N ARG A 50 3.98 -20.82 32.05
CA ARG A 50 5.04 -19.94 32.59
C ARG A 50 5.62 -18.87 31.62
N CYS A 51 5.12 -17.64 31.72
CA CYS A 51 5.89 -16.45 31.31
C CYS A 51 5.91 -15.44 32.46
N SER A 52 6.91 -15.55 33.32
CA SER A 52 7.31 -14.48 34.24
C SER A 52 8.07 -13.43 33.44
N GLY A 53 7.37 -12.39 32.97
CA GLY A 53 8.02 -11.31 32.19
C GLY A 53 7.10 -10.32 31.48
N PHE A 54 5.84 -10.18 31.88
CA PHE A 54 4.95 -9.19 31.26
C PHE A 54 5.21 -7.79 31.81
N THR A 55 5.72 -6.88 30.98
CA THR A 55 5.96 -5.46 31.32
C THR A 55 4.95 -4.50 30.67
N GLY A 56 4.10 -4.97 29.75
CA GLY A 56 3.13 -4.16 29.02
C GLY A 56 1.71 -4.17 29.60
N ASP A 57 1.00 -3.06 29.44
CA ASP A 57 -0.42 -2.95 29.79
C ASP A 57 -1.32 -3.64 28.74
N LEU A 58 -2.46 -4.16 29.20
CA LEU A 58 -3.41 -4.91 28.39
C LEU A 58 -4.56 -4.01 27.96
N PHE A 59 -4.86 -3.99 26.66
CA PHE A 59 -5.90 -3.17 26.04
C PHE A 59 -6.93 -4.03 25.30
N VAL A 60 -8.10 -3.47 25.03
CA VAL A 60 -9.21 -4.11 24.29
C VAL A 60 -9.40 -3.42 22.96
N ALA A 61 -9.65 -4.16 21.87
CA ALA A 61 -10.04 -3.60 20.59
C ALA A 61 -11.25 -4.33 20.01
N SER A 62 -12.21 -3.59 19.46
CA SER A 62 -13.39 -4.15 18.78
C SER A 62 -13.16 -4.25 17.26
N PHE A 63 -13.66 -5.32 16.64
CA PHE A 63 -13.59 -5.47 15.18
C PHE A 63 -14.46 -4.48 14.40
N ASP A 64 -15.44 -3.86 15.06
CA ASP A 64 -16.24 -2.78 14.47
C ASP A 64 -15.36 -1.55 14.13
N MET A 65 -14.13 -1.48 14.64
CA MET A 65 -13.16 -0.47 14.22
C MET A 65 -12.64 -0.67 12.79
N LEU A 66 -12.58 -1.91 12.28
CA LEU A 66 -12.05 -2.20 10.94
C LEU A 66 -13.12 -2.06 9.85
N TRP A 67 -14.38 -2.36 10.17
CA TRP A 67 -15.45 -2.58 9.20
C TRP A 67 -16.49 -1.48 9.22
N LEU A 68 -16.81 -0.96 8.03
CA LEU A 68 -17.90 -0.03 7.84
C LEU A 68 -19.21 -0.81 7.77
N ASP A 69 -20.17 -0.46 8.62
CA ASP A 69 -21.50 -1.08 8.61
C ASP A 69 -22.22 -0.71 7.31
N SER A 70 -22.25 -1.63 6.36
CA SER A 70 -22.91 -1.48 5.06
C SER A 70 -24.42 -1.69 5.21
N GLY A 71 -25.10 -0.84 5.98
CA GLY A 71 -26.54 -0.54 5.90
C GLY A 71 -27.56 -1.68 6.06
N ASN A 72 -27.13 -2.92 6.28
CA ASN A 72 -28.00 -4.08 6.49
C ASN A 72 -27.53 -4.81 7.76
N ASP A 73 -28.11 -4.39 8.88
CA ASP A 73 -28.21 -5.10 10.16
C ASP A 73 -27.06 -6.05 10.52
N TYR A 74 -25.94 -5.49 11.02
CA TYR A 74 -25.07 -6.25 11.93
C TYR A 74 -25.77 -6.55 13.27
N SER A 75 -26.88 -5.87 13.57
CA SER A 75 -27.67 -5.95 14.80
C SER A 75 -28.57 -7.20 14.91
N GLY A 76 -28.88 -7.88 13.81
CA GLY A 76 -29.98 -8.86 13.77
C GLY A 76 -29.61 -10.33 14.03
N LEU A 77 -28.34 -10.70 14.04
CA LEU A 77 -27.96 -12.10 14.30
C LEU A 77 -27.71 -12.33 15.79
N PRO A 78 -28.51 -13.20 16.46
CA PRO A 78 -28.37 -13.43 17.88
C PRO A 78 -26.96 -13.95 18.21
N PRO A 79 -26.40 -13.56 19.37
CA PRO A 79 -25.14 -14.11 19.85
C PRO A 79 -25.25 -15.64 19.89
N ALA A 80 -24.11 -16.29 19.69
CA ALA A 80 -23.91 -17.73 19.58
C ALA A 80 -24.78 -18.56 20.55
N ALA A 81 -26.02 -18.84 20.16
CA ALA A 81 -26.76 -19.97 20.68
C ALA A 81 -26.10 -21.20 20.07
N SER A 82 -25.58 -22.07 20.94
CA SER A 82 -24.94 -23.35 20.63
C SER A 82 -25.95 -24.33 20.01
N VAL A 83 -26.46 -24.02 18.82
CA VAL A 83 -27.16 -24.99 18.00
C VAL A 83 -26.09 -25.93 17.49
N LYS A 84 -26.13 -27.19 17.94
CA LYS A 84 -25.27 -28.27 17.44
C LYS A 84 -25.58 -28.48 15.96
N LEU A 85 -24.93 -27.70 15.09
CA LEU A 85 -24.93 -27.93 13.66
C LEU A 85 -24.14 -29.22 13.37
N PRO A 86 -24.62 -30.06 12.45
CA PRO A 86 -23.96 -31.33 12.15
C PRO A 86 -22.51 -31.11 11.69
N LYS A 87 -21.62 -32.03 12.09
CA LYS A 87 -20.20 -32.00 11.68
C LYS A 87 -20.09 -31.82 10.16
N PRO A 88 -19.20 -30.95 9.66
CA PRO A 88 -19.07 -30.69 8.24
C PRO A 88 -18.65 -31.98 7.54
N SER A 89 -19.55 -32.56 6.76
CA SER A 89 -19.22 -33.64 5.83
C SER A 89 -18.54 -33.05 4.58
N TRP A 90 -17.78 -33.87 3.87
CA TRP A 90 -17.17 -33.52 2.59
C TRP A 90 -18.18 -32.91 1.58
N THR A 91 -19.43 -33.41 1.61
CA THR A 91 -20.52 -32.91 0.76
C THR A 91 -20.96 -31.48 1.09
N TYR A 92 -20.88 -31.04 2.35
CA TYR A 92 -21.10 -29.64 2.74
C TYR A 92 -20.00 -28.72 2.22
N TRP A 93 -18.76 -29.20 2.19
CA TRP A 93 -17.62 -28.42 1.70
C TRP A 93 -17.72 -28.20 0.18
N ILE A 94 -18.09 -29.23 -0.58
CA ILE A 94 -18.34 -29.11 -2.03
C ILE A 94 -19.49 -28.15 -2.31
N LYS A 95 -20.62 -28.27 -1.58
CA LYS A 95 -21.75 -27.33 -1.74
C LYS A 95 -21.37 -25.89 -1.41
N SER A 96 -20.57 -25.69 -0.37
CA SER A 96 -20.06 -24.36 0.02
C SER A 96 -19.12 -23.79 -1.03
N PHE A 97 -18.25 -24.62 -1.60
CA PHE A 97 -17.33 -24.23 -2.67
C PHE A 97 -18.07 -23.87 -3.96
N LEU A 98 -19.09 -24.66 -4.33
CA LEU A 98 -19.92 -24.39 -5.50
C LEU A 98 -20.77 -23.12 -5.33
N HIS A 99 -21.29 -22.89 -4.13
CA HIS A 99 -21.97 -21.64 -3.79
C HIS A 99 -21.03 -20.42 -3.89
N LEU A 100 -19.78 -20.58 -3.47
CA LEU A 100 -18.75 -19.55 -3.55
C LEU A 100 -18.36 -19.23 -4.99
N ILE A 101 -18.26 -20.24 -5.87
CA ILE A 101 -18.06 -20.05 -7.31
C ILE A 101 -19.24 -19.28 -7.91
N LEU A 102 -20.48 -19.72 -7.66
CA LEU A 102 -21.69 -19.05 -8.16
C LEU A 102 -21.80 -17.60 -7.66
N TYR A 103 -21.39 -17.34 -6.42
CA TYR A 103 -21.34 -16.01 -5.86
C TYR A 103 -20.29 -15.13 -6.56
N LYS A 104 -19.10 -15.66 -6.87
CA LYS A 104 -18.07 -14.94 -7.63
C LYS A 104 -18.45 -14.66 -9.10
N ILE A 105 -19.43 -15.39 -9.64
CA ILE A 105 -20.02 -15.10 -10.96
C ILE A 105 -21.01 -13.93 -10.88
N LYS A 106 -21.55 -13.59 -9.70
CA LYS A 106 -22.43 -12.42 -9.54
C LYS A 106 -21.61 -11.12 -9.47
N LEU A 107 -21.86 -10.22 -10.42
CA LEU A 107 -21.23 -8.90 -10.53
C LEU A 107 -21.51 -7.99 -9.32
N ASN A 108 -22.68 -8.13 -8.66
CA ASN A 108 -23.04 -7.28 -7.52
C ASN A 108 -23.80 -8.05 -6.42
N PRO A 109 -23.07 -8.68 -5.49
CA PRO A 109 -23.68 -9.28 -4.33
C PRO A 109 -23.91 -8.21 -3.25
N GLY A 110 -25.19 -7.96 -2.92
CA GLY A 110 -25.60 -6.76 -2.18
C GLY A 110 -24.97 -6.52 -0.80
N ALA A 111 -24.44 -7.53 -0.10
CA ALA A 111 -23.78 -7.35 1.20
C ALA A 111 -22.28 -7.66 1.07
N SER A 112 -21.43 -6.70 1.40
CA SER A 112 -19.98 -6.92 1.50
C SER A 112 -19.43 -6.15 2.67
N VAL A 113 -18.49 -6.75 3.38
CA VAL A 113 -17.69 -6.09 4.40
C VAL A 113 -16.71 -5.16 3.70
N VAL A 114 -16.77 -3.88 4.05
CA VAL A 114 -15.89 -2.84 3.49
C VAL A 114 -15.03 -2.27 4.61
N CYS A 115 -13.73 -2.16 4.39
CA CYS A 115 -12.82 -1.48 5.31
C CYS A 115 -13.12 0.01 5.41
N HIS A 116 -13.03 0.57 6.61
CA HIS A 116 -12.94 2.03 6.78
C HIS A 116 -11.80 2.60 5.91
N ASN A 117 -12.03 3.78 5.32
CA ASN A 117 -10.98 4.49 4.62
C ASN A 117 -10.04 5.13 5.64
N PHE A 118 -9.11 4.35 6.17
CA PHE A 118 -8.14 4.85 7.13
C PHE A 118 -7.16 5.81 6.46
N SER A 119 -6.98 6.98 7.06
CA SER A 119 -5.86 7.86 6.74
C SER A 119 -4.55 7.18 7.10
N ARG A 120 -3.45 7.50 6.39
CA ARG A 120 -2.12 6.92 6.66
C ARG A 120 -1.67 7.09 8.12
N GLY A 121 -2.09 8.19 8.77
CA GLY A 121 -1.80 8.45 10.17
C GLY A 121 -2.53 7.50 11.14
N LEU A 122 -3.76 7.12 10.82
CA LEU A 122 -4.60 6.27 11.67
C LEU A 122 -4.21 4.79 11.60
N LEU A 123 -3.66 4.33 10.47
CA LEU A 123 -3.10 2.98 10.34
C LEU A 123 -1.96 2.67 11.32
N GLY A 124 -1.33 3.70 11.91
CA GLY A 124 -0.31 3.53 12.94
C GLY A 124 -0.83 3.20 14.33
N ASN A 125 -2.14 3.07 14.49
CA ASN A 125 -2.74 2.74 15.79
C ASN A 125 -2.44 1.27 16.16
N PRO A 126 -1.85 0.99 17.33
CA PRO A 126 -1.54 -0.38 17.77
C PRO A 126 -2.79 -1.28 17.86
N ALA A 127 -3.97 -0.72 18.12
CA ALA A 127 -5.23 -1.46 18.10
C ALA A 127 -5.56 -2.01 16.70
N ILE A 128 -5.38 -1.19 15.66
CA ILE A 128 -5.65 -1.58 14.27
C ILE A 128 -4.64 -2.62 13.82
N GLU A 129 -3.36 -2.45 14.20
CA GLU A 129 -2.31 -3.42 13.92
C GLU A 129 -2.63 -4.80 14.51
N ALA A 130 -3.01 -4.84 15.80
CA ALA A 130 -3.39 -6.07 16.48
C ALA A 130 -4.62 -6.75 15.84
N LEU A 131 -5.65 -5.97 15.47
CA LEU A 131 -6.86 -6.51 14.82
C LEU A 131 -6.55 -7.14 13.46
N VAL A 132 -5.73 -6.48 12.63
CA VAL A 132 -5.33 -6.98 11.31
C VAL A 132 -4.45 -8.23 11.45
N GLU A 133 -3.49 -8.22 12.37
CA GLU A 133 -2.62 -9.37 12.57
C GLU A 133 -3.39 -10.59 13.13
N TYR A 134 -4.37 -10.38 14.01
CA TYR A 134 -5.26 -11.46 14.46
C TYR A 134 -5.97 -12.13 13.27
N LYS A 135 -6.68 -11.35 12.45
CA LYS A 135 -7.43 -11.91 11.30
C LYS A 135 -6.52 -12.54 10.26
N TRP A 136 -5.33 -11.95 10.06
CA TRP A 136 -4.32 -12.54 9.21
C TRP A 136 -3.90 -13.93 9.71
N ASN A 137 -3.55 -14.07 10.99
CA ASN A 137 -3.08 -15.34 11.54
C ASN A 137 -4.19 -16.40 11.56
N THR A 138 -5.44 -16.00 11.77
CA THR A 138 -6.58 -16.93 11.86
C THR A 138 -6.95 -17.54 10.50
N PHE A 139 -7.21 -16.70 9.48
CA PHE A 139 -7.64 -17.17 8.16
C PHE A 139 -6.99 -16.45 6.97
N GLY A 140 -6.58 -15.18 7.12
CA GLY A 140 -6.01 -14.39 6.02
C GLY A 140 -4.78 -15.04 5.39
N TYR A 141 -3.87 -15.58 6.22
CA TYR A 141 -2.66 -16.27 5.75
C TYR A 141 -2.97 -17.52 4.94
N LYS A 142 -3.92 -18.35 5.42
CA LYS A 142 -4.34 -19.59 4.73
C LYS A 142 -5.00 -19.29 3.38
N TYR A 143 -5.81 -18.24 3.33
CA TYR A 143 -6.41 -17.77 2.09
C TYR A 143 -5.34 -17.29 1.11
N TRP A 144 -4.43 -16.42 1.56
CA TRP A 144 -3.36 -15.88 0.74
C TRP A 144 -2.45 -16.99 0.19
N ILE A 145 -1.97 -17.91 1.04
CA ILE A 145 -1.06 -18.98 0.57
C ILE A 145 -1.74 -19.90 -0.43
N SER A 146 -3.04 -20.18 -0.26
CA SER A 146 -3.80 -20.98 -1.23
C SER A 146 -3.93 -20.28 -2.58
N ARG A 147 -4.22 -18.96 -2.59
CA ARG A 147 -4.26 -18.15 -3.83
C ARG A 147 -2.87 -18.12 -4.48
N PHE A 148 -1.83 -17.86 -3.69
CA PHE A 148 -0.45 -17.77 -4.16
C PHE A 148 0.03 -19.08 -4.79
N LEU A 149 -0.25 -20.23 -4.18
CA LEU A 149 0.10 -21.55 -4.74
C LEU A 149 -0.60 -21.82 -6.08
N PHE A 150 -1.89 -21.45 -6.19
CA PHE A 150 -2.63 -21.58 -7.46
C PHE A 150 -2.04 -20.68 -8.55
N GLN A 151 -1.58 -19.49 -8.18
CA GLN A 151 -0.91 -18.56 -9.09
C GLN A 151 0.50 -19.03 -9.47
N CYS A 152 1.25 -19.64 -8.55
CA CYS A 152 2.52 -20.29 -8.88
C CYS A 152 2.33 -21.43 -9.89
N PHE A 153 1.28 -22.23 -9.74
CA PHE A 153 0.94 -23.26 -10.73
C PHE A 153 0.67 -22.65 -12.11
N TYR A 154 -0.07 -21.54 -12.18
CA TYR A 154 -0.29 -20.80 -13.41
C TYR A 154 1.02 -20.29 -14.05
N TYR A 155 1.94 -19.74 -13.26
CA TYR A 155 3.25 -19.31 -13.77
C TYR A 155 4.10 -20.47 -14.29
N LEU A 156 4.04 -21.64 -13.64
CA LEU A 156 4.68 -22.84 -14.14
C LEU A 156 4.12 -23.28 -15.49
N LEU A 157 2.81 -23.12 -15.73
CA LEU A 157 2.22 -23.40 -17.05
C LEU A 157 2.74 -22.42 -18.12
N ILE A 158 2.85 -21.13 -17.82
CA ILE A 158 3.42 -20.14 -18.75
C ILE A 158 4.87 -20.49 -19.08
N LEU A 159 5.68 -20.81 -18.06
CA LEU A 159 7.08 -21.24 -18.27
C LEU A 159 7.16 -22.52 -19.10
N ALA A 160 6.30 -23.50 -18.84
CA ALA A 160 6.23 -24.72 -19.62
C ALA A 160 5.86 -24.45 -21.08
N ALA A 161 4.93 -23.52 -21.35
CA ALA A 161 4.57 -23.12 -22.71
C ALA A 161 5.74 -22.44 -23.43
N VAL A 162 6.45 -21.52 -22.77
CA VAL A 162 7.60 -20.82 -23.35
C VAL A 162 8.76 -21.77 -23.60
N PHE A 163 9.12 -22.62 -22.63
CA PHE A 163 10.15 -23.63 -22.83
C PHE A 163 9.75 -24.67 -23.89
N GLY A 164 8.46 -25.03 -23.95
CA GLY A 164 7.91 -25.87 -25.01
C GLY A 164 8.09 -25.24 -26.40
N GLN A 165 7.89 -23.93 -26.54
CA GLN A 165 8.11 -23.22 -27.81
C GLN A 165 9.60 -23.11 -28.20
N VAL A 166 10.49 -22.94 -27.23
CA VAL A 166 11.93 -22.78 -27.47
C VAL A 166 12.64 -24.12 -27.72
N TYR A 167 12.33 -25.14 -26.91
CA TYR A 167 13.06 -26.41 -26.89
C TYR A 167 12.25 -27.61 -27.39
N GLY A 168 10.94 -27.47 -27.54
CA GLY A 168 10.07 -28.59 -27.89
C GLY A 168 10.25 -29.04 -29.34
N GLU A 169 10.67 -30.30 -29.51
CA GLU A 169 10.57 -30.97 -30.81
C GLU A 169 9.14 -31.46 -31.02
N ARG A 170 8.38 -30.76 -31.87
CA ARG A 170 7.11 -31.23 -32.51
C ARG A 170 5.97 -31.70 -31.58
N HIS A 171 6.07 -31.57 -30.26
CA HIS A 171 4.98 -31.89 -29.36
C HIS A 171 3.91 -30.80 -29.36
N ASP A 172 2.66 -31.24 -29.53
CA ASP A 172 1.50 -30.36 -29.57
C ASP A 172 1.16 -29.88 -28.14
N PHE A 173 1.73 -28.73 -27.74
CA PHE A 173 1.44 -28.07 -26.46
C PHE A 173 0.06 -27.39 -26.42
N SER A 174 -0.81 -27.67 -27.40
CA SER A 174 -2.17 -27.10 -27.48
C SER A 174 -2.98 -27.27 -26.19
N SER A 175 -2.80 -28.39 -25.47
CA SER A 175 -3.46 -28.60 -24.16
C SER A 175 -3.00 -27.60 -23.08
N VAL A 176 -1.72 -27.22 -23.08
CA VAL A 176 -1.15 -26.23 -22.14
C VAL A 176 -1.67 -24.84 -22.48
N PHE A 177 -1.71 -24.47 -23.76
CA PHE A 177 -2.25 -23.17 -24.19
C PHE A 177 -3.74 -23.03 -23.86
N VAL A 178 -4.54 -24.08 -24.05
CA VAL A 178 -5.95 -24.11 -23.62
C VAL A 178 -6.07 -23.92 -22.11
N ALA A 179 -5.24 -24.61 -21.32
CA ALA A 179 -5.25 -24.45 -19.86
C ALA A 179 -4.88 -23.02 -19.43
N ILE A 180 -3.86 -22.41 -20.04
CA ILE A 180 -3.47 -21.01 -19.78
C ILE A 180 -4.62 -20.07 -20.14
N ALA A 181 -5.27 -20.25 -21.29
CA ALA A 181 -6.38 -19.40 -21.72
C ALA A 181 -7.56 -19.45 -20.72
N ILE A 182 -7.97 -20.65 -20.30
CA ILE A 182 -9.07 -20.83 -19.34
C ILE A 182 -8.73 -20.17 -18.00
N ILE A 183 -7.53 -20.43 -17.46
CA ILE A 183 -7.12 -19.87 -16.16
C ILE A 183 -6.99 -18.34 -16.23
N SER A 184 -6.46 -17.81 -17.34
CA SER A 184 -6.32 -16.36 -17.54
C SER A 184 -7.68 -15.66 -17.61
N ILE A 185 -8.68 -16.25 -18.27
CA ILE A 185 -10.05 -15.74 -18.31
C ILE A 185 -10.65 -15.70 -16.89
N ILE A 186 -10.46 -16.77 -16.11
CA ILE A 186 -10.93 -16.83 -14.72
C ILE A 186 -10.29 -15.71 -13.89
N PHE A 187 -8.97 -15.52 -13.98
CA PHE A 187 -8.29 -14.46 -13.23
C PHE A 187 -8.71 -13.05 -13.67
N LEU A 188 -8.81 -12.79 -14.97
CA LEU A 188 -9.32 -11.51 -15.48
C LEU A 188 -10.73 -11.22 -14.98
N TRP A 189 -11.61 -12.24 -14.96
CA TRP A 189 -12.95 -12.11 -14.39
C TRP A 189 -12.90 -11.72 -12.90
N LEU A 190 -11.99 -12.32 -12.13
CA LEU A 190 -11.79 -11.97 -10.72
C LEU A 190 -11.30 -10.54 -10.54
N GLU A 191 -10.39 -10.06 -11.39
CA GLU A 191 -9.87 -8.70 -11.31
C GLU A 191 -10.89 -7.64 -11.76
N VAL A 192 -11.67 -7.91 -12.81
CA VAL A 192 -12.78 -7.02 -13.23
C VAL A 192 -13.80 -6.87 -12.11
N ASN A 193 -14.17 -7.96 -11.44
CA ASN A 193 -15.08 -7.89 -10.28
C ASN A 193 -14.50 -7.08 -9.11
N GLN A 194 -13.20 -7.21 -8.87
CA GLN A 194 -12.51 -6.43 -7.83
C GLN A 194 -12.42 -4.94 -8.18
N PHE A 195 -12.23 -4.62 -9.46
CA PHE A 195 -12.18 -3.25 -9.96
C PHE A 195 -13.54 -2.56 -9.84
N LEU A 196 -14.62 -3.23 -10.23
CA LEU A 196 -15.99 -2.71 -10.14
C LEU A 196 -16.40 -2.40 -8.69
N ARG A 197 -15.97 -3.21 -7.72
CA ARG A 197 -16.29 -3.02 -6.29
C ARG A 197 -15.51 -1.89 -5.62
N HIS A 198 -14.30 -1.57 -6.08
CA HIS A 198 -13.38 -0.66 -5.37
C HIS A 198 -12.96 0.58 -6.18
N ARG A 199 -13.86 1.11 -7.03
CA ARG A 199 -13.64 2.21 -8.00
C ARG A 199 -12.95 3.48 -7.45
N LYS A 200 -12.94 3.72 -6.14
CA LYS A 200 -12.43 4.97 -5.51
C LYS A 200 -11.05 4.88 -4.83
N ARG A 201 -10.34 3.74 -4.83
CA ARG A 201 -9.03 3.60 -4.14
C ARG A 201 -7.85 3.84 -5.10
N HIS A 202 -7.26 5.05 -5.07
CA HIS A 202 -6.21 5.51 -6.01
C HIS A 202 -4.95 4.62 -6.09
N PHE A 203 -4.46 4.08 -4.97
CA PHE A 203 -3.26 3.22 -4.96
C PHE A 203 -3.50 1.81 -5.52
N LYS A 204 -4.74 1.36 -5.58
CA LYS A 204 -5.09 0.05 -6.16
C LYS A 204 -4.78 0.03 -7.67
N LEU A 205 -4.92 1.19 -8.32
CA LEU A 205 -4.79 1.34 -9.77
C LEU A 205 -3.47 0.82 -10.34
N PHE A 206 -2.32 1.08 -9.70
CA PHE A 206 -1.03 0.62 -10.23
C PHE A 206 -0.91 -0.91 -10.20
N TYR A 207 -1.25 -1.53 -9.08
CA TYR A 207 -1.20 -2.99 -8.94
C TYR A 207 -2.25 -3.66 -9.82
N ASP A 208 -3.46 -3.13 -9.85
CA ASP A 208 -4.57 -3.64 -10.66
C ASP A 208 -4.20 -3.62 -12.16
N ILE A 209 -3.48 -2.59 -12.64
CA ILE A 209 -3.01 -2.53 -14.03
C ILE A 209 -2.02 -3.67 -14.32
N ILE A 210 -1.03 -3.88 -13.44
CA ILE A 210 -0.04 -4.95 -13.63
C ILE A 210 -0.72 -6.32 -13.59
N ASP A 211 -1.66 -6.54 -12.67
CA ASP A 211 -2.42 -7.79 -12.58
C ASP A 211 -3.22 -8.05 -13.86
N VAL A 212 -3.91 -7.03 -14.39
CA VAL A 212 -4.65 -7.16 -15.67
C VAL A 212 -3.71 -7.48 -16.83
N ILE A 213 -2.58 -6.78 -16.96
CA ILE A 213 -1.61 -7.01 -18.05
C ILE A 213 -1.04 -8.42 -17.97
N ALA A 214 -0.66 -8.86 -16.76
CA ALA A 214 -0.04 -10.16 -16.51
C ALA A 214 -0.97 -11.33 -16.84
N TYR A 215 -2.30 -11.15 -16.78
CA TYR A 215 -3.27 -12.16 -17.25
C TYR A 215 -3.70 -11.97 -18.71
N SER A 216 -3.71 -10.74 -19.23
CA SER A 216 -4.10 -10.48 -20.62
C SER A 216 -3.04 -10.95 -21.63
N LEU A 217 -1.75 -10.77 -21.33
CA LEU A 217 -0.67 -11.14 -22.27
C LEU A 217 -0.59 -12.66 -22.50
N PRO A 218 -0.60 -13.53 -21.46
CA PRO A 218 -0.65 -14.98 -21.66
C PRO A 218 -1.94 -15.43 -22.37
N LEU A 219 -3.07 -14.76 -22.12
CA LEU A 219 -4.32 -15.06 -22.81
C LEU A 219 -4.21 -14.79 -24.32
N VAL A 220 -3.78 -13.58 -24.70
CA VAL A 220 -3.60 -13.21 -26.11
C VAL A 220 -2.56 -14.10 -26.77
N GLY A 221 -1.41 -14.34 -26.11
CA GLY A 221 -0.37 -15.22 -26.63
C GLY A 221 -0.82 -16.67 -26.81
N SER A 222 -1.65 -17.20 -25.90
CA SER A 222 -2.18 -18.56 -26.02
C SER A 222 -3.22 -18.68 -27.14
N ILE A 223 -4.09 -17.66 -27.31
CA ILE A 223 -5.08 -17.64 -28.40
C ILE A 223 -4.37 -17.51 -29.75
N ASP A 224 -3.39 -16.62 -29.87
CA ASP A 224 -2.59 -16.45 -31.09
C ASP A 224 -1.92 -17.77 -31.49
N GLN A 225 -1.28 -18.45 -30.53
CA GLN A 225 -0.63 -19.73 -30.79
C GLN A 225 -1.62 -20.84 -31.17
N LEU A 226 -2.80 -20.89 -30.55
CA LEU A 226 -3.84 -21.86 -30.90
C LEU A 226 -4.42 -21.61 -32.31
N LEU A 227 -4.59 -20.35 -32.71
CA LEU A 227 -5.05 -19.98 -34.04
C LEU A 227 -4.02 -20.35 -35.12
N ILE A 228 -2.73 -20.07 -34.86
CA ILE A 228 -1.64 -20.37 -35.80
C ILE A 228 -1.47 -21.89 -35.95
N ASN A 229 -1.49 -22.65 -34.87
CA ASN A 229 -1.44 -24.12 -34.93
C ASN A 229 -2.60 -24.70 -35.77
N GLY A 230 -3.77 -24.06 -35.75
CA GLY A 230 -4.94 -24.48 -36.53
C GLY A 230 -4.90 -24.10 -38.02
N LEU A 231 -4.23 -23.00 -38.38
CA LEU A 231 -4.16 -22.49 -39.76
C LEU A 231 -2.91 -22.97 -40.50
N GLU A 232 -1.74 -22.95 -39.84
CA GLU A 232 -0.45 -23.31 -40.41
C GLU A 232 0.38 -24.10 -39.38
N PRO A 233 0.20 -25.44 -39.31
CA PRO A 233 0.83 -26.29 -38.28
C PRO A 233 2.36 -26.35 -38.34
N LEU A 234 2.99 -25.67 -39.32
CA LEU A 234 4.44 -25.59 -39.51
C LEU A 234 5.04 -24.23 -39.09
N SER A 235 4.22 -23.25 -38.72
CA SER A 235 4.70 -21.92 -38.34
C SER A 235 5.02 -21.85 -36.84
N ARG A 236 6.21 -21.35 -36.47
CA ARG A 236 6.70 -21.29 -35.06
C ARG A 236 5.97 -20.25 -34.18
N GLY A 237 4.89 -19.66 -34.66
CA GLY A 237 4.12 -18.62 -33.97
C GLY A 237 4.89 -17.31 -33.78
N HIS A 238 4.26 -16.34 -33.11
CA HIS A 238 4.89 -15.07 -32.74
C HIS A 238 5.39 -15.12 -31.27
N PRO A 239 6.67 -15.41 -31.01
CA PRO A 239 7.18 -15.60 -29.64
C PRO A 239 7.18 -14.31 -28.81
N GLY A 240 7.02 -13.13 -29.45
CA GLY A 240 7.11 -11.84 -28.79
C GLY A 240 6.12 -11.66 -27.64
N ILE A 241 4.84 -11.98 -27.87
CA ILE A 241 3.77 -11.77 -26.86
C ILE A 241 4.01 -12.66 -25.64
N LEU A 242 4.36 -13.93 -25.86
CA LEU A 242 4.67 -14.87 -24.79
C LEU A 242 5.93 -14.46 -24.01
N SER A 243 6.94 -13.92 -24.69
CA SER A 243 8.16 -13.42 -24.04
C SER A 243 7.89 -12.25 -23.09
N PHE A 244 7.07 -11.27 -23.51
CA PHE A 244 6.63 -10.19 -22.62
C PHE A 244 5.76 -10.73 -21.47
N SER A 245 4.95 -11.75 -21.73
CA SER A 245 4.08 -12.34 -20.72
C SER A 245 4.87 -12.92 -19.53
N VAL A 246 6.04 -13.53 -19.77
CA VAL A 246 6.95 -14.02 -18.71
C VAL A 246 7.46 -12.87 -17.84
N VAL A 247 7.84 -11.74 -18.44
CA VAL A 247 8.34 -10.57 -17.70
C VAL A 247 7.25 -10.00 -16.78
N PHE A 248 6.03 -9.85 -17.30
CA PHE A 248 4.92 -9.35 -16.50
C PHE A 248 4.45 -10.36 -15.45
N ALA A 249 4.48 -11.67 -15.74
CA ALA A 249 4.21 -12.71 -14.74
C ALA A 249 5.25 -12.69 -13.60
N ALA A 250 6.53 -12.50 -13.91
CA ALA A 250 7.58 -12.36 -12.91
C ALA A 250 7.41 -11.07 -12.08
N LEU A 251 7.05 -9.95 -12.71
CA LEU A 251 6.75 -8.71 -12.01
C LEU A 251 5.55 -8.88 -11.08
N GLN A 252 4.48 -9.51 -11.55
CA GLN A 252 3.29 -9.80 -10.75
C GLN A 252 3.63 -10.72 -9.56
N PHE A 253 4.44 -11.75 -9.77
CA PHE A 253 4.93 -12.62 -8.70
C PHE A 253 5.64 -11.82 -7.59
N LEU A 254 6.52 -10.88 -7.96
CA LEU A 254 7.18 -10.00 -6.98
C LEU A 254 6.17 -9.13 -6.22
N LEU A 255 5.17 -8.59 -6.91
CA LEU A 255 4.14 -7.77 -6.29
C LEU A 255 3.26 -8.58 -5.33
N GLU A 256 2.95 -9.84 -5.60
CA GLU A 256 2.17 -10.70 -4.68
C GLU A 256 2.93 -11.03 -3.39
N ILE A 257 4.26 -11.09 -3.44
CA ILE A 257 5.10 -11.33 -2.25
C ILE A 257 5.17 -10.09 -1.34
N ARG A 258 4.68 -8.91 -1.78
CA ARG A 258 4.65 -7.67 -0.96
C ARG A 258 3.89 -7.82 0.36
N ILE A 259 3.13 -8.89 0.54
CA ILE A 259 2.48 -9.19 1.81
C ILE A 259 3.48 -9.50 2.93
N ASN A 260 4.66 -10.01 2.54
CA ASN A 260 5.76 -10.29 3.46
C ASN A 260 6.51 -8.99 3.78
N THR A 261 6.78 -8.73 5.05
CA THR A 261 7.39 -7.51 5.57
C THR A 261 8.70 -7.15 4.84
N SER A 262 9.60 -8.12 4.65
CA SER A 262 10.92 -7.85 4.02
C SER A 262 10.80 -7.41 2.56
N VAL A 263 9.88 -8.01 1.81
CA VAL A 263 9.68 -7.67 0.39
C VAL A 263 8.82 -6.42 0.26
N CYS A 264 7.86 -6.22 1.15
CA CYS A 264 7.01 -5.04 1.20
C CYS A 264 7.83 -3.76 1.28
N TYR A 265 8.82 -3.74 2.18
CA TYR A 265 9.75 -2.64 2.35
C TYR A 265 10.37 -2.20 1.00
N ILE A 266 10.95 -3.15 0.27
CA ILE A 266 11.61 -2.90 -1.01
C ILE A 266 10.60 -2.43 -2.08
N VAL A 267 9.46 -3.13 -2.21
CA VAL A 267 8.45 -2.83 -3.24
C VAL A 267 7.84 -1.44 -3.02
N ILE A 268 7.55 -1.07 -1.78
CA ILE A 268 6.99 0.25 -1.45
C ILE A 268 8.00 1.35 -1.77
N ILE A 269 9.27 1.16 -1.43
CA ILE A 269 10.33 2.12 -1.76
C ILE A 269 10.42 2.31 -3.27
N ILE A 270 10.44 1.23 -4.05
CA ILE A 270 10.50 1.31 -5.52
C ILE A 270 9.32 2.11 -6.07
N ILE A 271 8.09 1.83 -5.61
CA ILE A 271 6.89 2.52 -6.07
C ILE A 271 6.90 4.00 -5.67
N GLN A 272 7.35 4.31 -4.46
CA GLN A 272 7.50 5.68 -3.99
C GLN A 272 8.51 6.43 -4.86
N VAL A 273 9.68 5.84 -5.12
CA VAL A 273 10.71 6.40 -6.01
C VAL A 273 10.14 6.68 -7.40
N LEU A 274 9.49 5.69 -8.03
CA LEU A 274 8.84 5.85 -9.33
C LEU A 274 7.79 6.97 -9.32
N SER A 275 7.08 7.14 -8.20
CA SER A 275 6.08 8.19 -8.06
C SER A 275 6.68 9.59 -7.97
N GLU A 276 7.84 9.74 -7.34
CA GLU A 276 8.52 11.03 -7.16
C GLU A 276 9.24 11.46 -8.44
N ILE A 277 9.81 10.53 -9.20
CA ILE A 277 10.59 10.85 -10.40
C ILE A 277 9.74 11.02 -11.67
N ARG A 278 8.41 11.00 -11.61
CA ARG A 278 7.55 11.05 -12.83
C ARG A 278 7.80 12.29 -13.69
N VAL A 279 7.93 13.47 -13.06
CA VAL A 279 8.21 14.72 -13.77
C VAL A 279 9.61 14.69 -14.38
N PHE A 280 10.58 14.16 -13.65
CA PHE A 280 11.94 13.97 -14.13
C PHE A 280 12.00 13.04 -15.36
N LEU A 281 11.27 11.93 -15.34
CA LEU A 281 11.18 11.01 -16.49
C LEU A 281 10.58 11.68 -17.72
N PHE A 282 9.58 12.54 -17.54
CA PHE A 282 8.98 13.30 -18.64
C PHE A 282 9.98 14.28 -19.28
N ILE A 283 10.72 15.02 -18.45
CA ILE A 283 11.77 15.95 -18.92
C ILE A 283 12.89 15.16 -19.61
N THR A 284 13.31 14.05 -19.04
CA THR A 284 14.34 13.17 -19.60
C THR A 284 13.92 12.63 -20.97
N LEU A 285 12.68 12.15 -21.10
CA LEU A 285 12.13 11.69 -22.38
C LEU A 285 12.12 12.80 -23.43
N GLY A 286 11.70 14.01 -23.06
CA GLY A 286 11.77 15.18 -23.95
C GLY A 286 13.19 15.48 -24.42
N GLY A 287 14.16 15.40 -23.51
CA GLY A 287 15.58 15.54 -23.82
C GLY A 287 16.09 14.45 -24.79
N ILE A 288 15.80 13.18 -24.51
CA ILE A 288 16.18 12.06 -25.40
C ILE A 288 15.64 12.29 -26.80
N LEU A 289 14.37 12.65 -26.94
CA LEU A 289 13.75 12.88 -28.25
C LEU A 289 14.42 14.06 -28.97
N ALA A 290 14.64 15.19 -28.27
CA ALA A 290 15.30 16.36 -28.84
C ALA A 290 16.72 16.05 -29.35
N PHE A 291 17.55 15.40 -28.52
CA PHE A 291 18.91 15.01 -28.92
C PHE A 291 18.92 13.95 -30.02
N SER A 292 18.00 12.99 -29.98
CA SER A 292 17.87 11.98 -31.04
C SER A 292 17.56 12.62 -32.39
N THR A 293 16.61 13.57 -32.42
CA THR A 293 16.28 14.32 -33.63
C THR A 293 17.46 15.19 -34.08
N ALA A 294 18.12 15.89 -33.16
CA ALA A 294 19.24 16.77 -33.50
C ALA A 294 20.43 15.98 -34.08
N ILE A 295 20.85 14.88 -33.46
CA ILE A 295 21.96 14.05 -33.91
C ILE A 295 21.61 13.36 -35.24
N LEU A 296 20.39 12.82 -35.37
CA LEU A 296 19.95 12.21 -36.63
C LEU A 296 19.91 13.23 -37.77
N HIS A 297 19.36 14.42 -37.52
CA HIS A 297 19.33 15.49 -38.51
C HIS A 297 20.74 15.93 -38.87
N TYR A 298 21.62 16.12 -37.88
CA TYR A 298 23.00 16.52 -38.11
C TYR A 298 23.76 15.52 -39.02
N LEU A 299 23.73 14.25 -38.65
CA LEU A 299 24.51 13.22 -39.36
C LEU A 299 23.94 12.87 -40.73
N ARG A 300 22.65 13.18 -41.00
CA ARG A 300 21.96 12.72 -42.21
C ARG A 300 21.33 13.82 -43.07
N SER A 301 21.29 15.08 -42.61
CA SER A 301 20.82 16.20 -43.43
C SER A 301 21.91 16.57 -44.44
N CYS A 302 21.94 15.88 -45.58
CA CYS A 302 22.80 16.24 -46.71
C CYS A 302 21.95 16.77 -47.88
N PRO A 303 22.16 18.02 -48.33
CA PRO A 303 21.33 18.61 -49.39
C PRO A 303 21.73 18.26 -50.83
N GLN A 304 22.78 17.47 -51.12
CA GLN A 304 23.17 17.19 -52.51
C GLN A 304 23.94 15.88 -52.71
N ARG A 305 23.87 15.33 -53.94
CA ARG A 305 24.26 13.98 -54.41
C ARG A 305 25.73 13.56 -54.21
N VAL A 306 26.54 14.31 -53.47
CA VAL A 306 27.99 14.08 -53.27
C VAL A 306 28.34 14.07 -51.77
N CYS A 307 27.51 13.44 -50.95
CA CYS A 307 27.96 13.03 -49.61
C CYS A 307 28.57 11.64 -49.76
N SER A 308 29.90 11.57 -49.73
CA SER A 308 30.59 10.32 -49.39
C SER A 308 30.09 9.91 -48.02
N GLU A 309 29.38 8.79 -47.92
CA GLU A 309 28.94 8.26 -46.63
C GLU A 309 30.18 8.09 -45.77
N VAL A 310 30.38 8.99 -44.79
CA VAL A 310 31.29 8.69 -43.69
C VAL A 310 30.71 7.43 -43.06
N PRO A 311 31.49 6.34 -42.92
CA PRO A 311 30.98 5.09 -42.38
C PRO A 311 30.68 5.31 -40.90
N THR A 312 29.46 5.75 -40.60
CA THR A 312 28.95 5.84 -39.25
C THR A 312 28.07 4.63 -39.00
N GLU A 313 28.31 3.93 -37.91
CA GLU A 313 27.38 2.91 -37.41
C GLU A 313 26.08 3.53 -36.85
N PHE A 314 25.97 4.87 -36.84
CA PHE A 314 24.78 5.56 -36.38
C PHE A 314 23.57 5.20 -37.25
N PRO A 315 22.46 4.76 -36.64
CA PRO A 315 21.34 4.20 -37.38
C PRO A 315 20.58 5.24 -38.22
N HIS A 316 20.02 4.77 -39.34
CA HIS A 316 19.23 5.59 -40.26
C HIS A 316 17.78 5.83 -39.78
N ASN A 317 17.23 4.87 -39.02
CA ASN A 317 15.84 4.92 -38.57
C ASN A 317 15.72 5.74 -37.28
N TYR A 318 14.68 6.56 -37.19
CA TYR A 318 14.44 7.40 -36.02
C TYR A 318 14.34 6.59 -34.71
N TYR A 319 13.64 5.46 -34.70
CA TYR A 319 13.55 4.59 -33.52
C TYR A 319 14.91 4.07 -33.04
N SER A 320 15.76 3.69 -33.99
CA SER A 320 17.11 3.23 -33.69
C SER A 320 18.00 4.38 -33.22
N ALA A 321 17.80 5.61 -33.73
CA ALA A 321 18.49 6.82 -33.24
C ALA A 321 18.08 7.17 -31.81
N VAL A 322 16.80 6.98 -31.46
CA VAL A 322 16.31 7.09 -30.07
C VAL A 322 16.99 6.06 -29.18
N THR A 323 17.06 4.80 -29.60
CA THR A 323 17.76 3.74 -28.86
C THR A 323 19.25 4.06 -28.67
N ALA A 324 19.94 4.55 -29.71
CA ALA A 324 21.33 4.97 -29.61
C ALA A 324 21.51 6.12 -28.59
N THR A 325 20.60 7.10 -28.60
CA THR A 325 20.62 8.24 -27.66
C THR A 325 20.37 7.80 -26.22
N ILE A 326 19.52 6.80 -25.99
CA ILE A 326 19.35 6.17 -24.68
C ILE A 326 20.66 5.51 -24.22
N TYR A 327 21.39 4.84 -25.12
CA TYR A 327 22.70 4.27 -24.78
C TYR A 327 23.76 5.34 -24.49
N PHE A 328 23.69 6.52 -25.11
CA PHE A 328 24.55 7.65 -24.74
C PHE A 328 24.35 8.07 -23.27
N MET A 329 23.12 8.01 -22.74
CA MET A 329 22.89 8.27 -21.31
C MET A 329 23.62 7.28 -20.41
N GLY A 330 23.79 6.03 -20.88
CA GLY A 330 24.57 5.00 -20.20
C GLY A 330 26.08 5.09 -20.44
N GLY A 331 26.54 6.11 -21.15
CA GLY A 331 27.96 6.34 -21.46
C GLY A 331 28.50 5.52 -22.64
N ARG A 332 27.64 4.85 -23.42
CA ARG A 332 28.06 4.06 -24.59
C ARG A 332 27.95 4.87 -25.87
N TYR A 333 29.08 5.33 -26.40
CA TYR A 333 29.14 6.19 -27.60
C TYR A 333 29.60 5.48 -28.88
N ASP A 334 29.63 4.14 -28.88
CA ASP A 334 30.08 3.31 -30.02
C ASP A 334 29.50 3.77 -31.38
N PRO A 335 28.18 4.06 -31.52
CA PRO A 335 27.57 4.44 -32.79
C PRO A 335 28.12 5.71 -33.46
N VAL A 336 28.80 6.57 -32.69
CA VAL A 336 29.36 7.85 -33.18
C VAL A 336 30.87 7.95 -32.96
N SER A 337 31.50 6.85 -32.53
CA SER A 337 32.91 6.82 -32.13
C SER A 337 33.86 7.26 -33.25
N ASP A 338 33.60 6.84 -34.49
CA ASP A 338 34.40 7.23 -35.65
C ASP A 338 34.23 8.70 -36.03
N TYR A 339 33.09 9.31 -35.69
CA TYR A 339 32.85 10.74 -35.93
C TYR A 339 33.54 11.64 -34.90
N PHE A 340 34.03 11.11 -33.77
CA PHE A 340 34.91 11.89 -32.89
C PHE A 340 36.31 12.08 -33.46
N LYS A 341 36.70 11.30 -34.47
CA LYS A 341 37.99 11.43 -35.15
C LYS A 341 37.97 12.49 -36.25
N THR A 342 36.79 13.02 -36.59
CA THR A 342 36.65 14.11 -37.55
C THR A 342 36.80 15.45 -36.82
N ASP A 343 37.44 16.43 -37.46
CA ASP A 343 37.60 17.80 -36.92
C ASP A 343 36.30 18.62 -37.01
N ASP A 344 35.15 17.98 -36.81
CA ASP A 344 33.84 18.62 -36.85
C ASP A 344 33.47 19.19 -35.48
N TRP A 345 33.75 20.48 -35.31
CA TRP A 345 33.49 21.21 -34.07
C TRP A 345 32.00 21.30 -33.71
N MET A 346 31.09 21.32 -34.69
CA MET A 346 29.65 21.47 -34.44
C MET A 346 29.06 20.15 -33.92
N PHE A 347 29.49 19.03 -34.49
CA PHE A 347 29.19 17.69 -33.94
C PHE A 347 29.75 17.52 -32.52
N LEU A 348 31.02 17.87 -32.31
CA LEU A 348 31.66 17.75 -30.99
C LEU A 348 30.91 18.59 -29.94
N THR A 349 30.49 19.81 -30.31
CA THR A 349 29.70 20.69 -29.44
C THR A 349 28.35 20.06 -29.08
N LEU A 350 27.63 19.51 -30.06
CA LEU A 350 26.36 18.80 -29.84
C LEU A 350 26.54 17.62 -28.86
N MET A 351 27.61 16.85 -29.02
CA MET A 351 27.91 15.72 -28.13
C MET A 351 28.31 16.15 -26.72
N ILE A 352 29.07 17.24 -26.57
CA ILE A 352 29.38 17.84 -25.27
C ILE A 352 28.09 18.26 -24.56
N PHE A 353 27.16 18.91 -25.26
CA PHE A 353 25.87 19.28 -24.67
C PHE A 353 25.04 18.06 -24.29
N ASN A 354 25.01 17.02 -25.12
CA ASN A 354 24.32 15.77 -24.79
C ASN A 354 24.92 15.10 -23.56
N PHE A 355 26.25 15.02 -23.45
CA PHE A 355 26.95 14.45 -22.29
C PHE A 355 26.68 15.26 -21.02
N PHE A 356 26.76 16.59 -21.10
CA PHE A 356 26.48 17.47 -19.97
C PHE A 356 25.03 17.32 -19.50
N PHE A 357 24.07 17.36 -20.43
CA PHE A 357 22.66 17.23 -20.11
C PHE A 357 22.33 15.85 -19.51
N SER A 358 22.70 14.76 -20.20
CA SER A 358 22.30 13.42 -19.80
C SER A 358 23.13 12.85 -18.65
N GLY A 359 24.46 12.81 -18.82
CA GLY A 359 25.39 12.17 -17.90
C GLY A 359 25.67 13.00 -16.64
N LEU A 360 25.86 14.32 -16.78
CA LEU A 360 26.20 15.17 -15.63
C LEU A 360 24.97 15.74 -14.93
N LEU A 361 23.97 16.22 -15.66
CA LEU A 361 22.83 16.89 -15.05
C LEU A 361 21.71 15.89 -14.70
N MET A 362 21.17 15.17 -15.68
CA MET A 362 20.01 14.31 -15.47
C MET A 362 20.31 13.15 -14.51
N LEU A 363 21.44 12.45 -14.67
CA LEU A 363 21.80 11.34 -13.79
C LEU A 363 22.01 11.77 -12.33
N ASN A 364 22.68 12.90 -12.09
CA ASN A 364 22.90 13.42 -10.73
C ASN A 364 21.60 13.89 -10.07
N ILE A 365 20.72 14.55 -10.82
CA ILE A 365 19.38 14.92 -10.32
C ILE A 365 18.57 13.66 -9.99
N LEU A 366 18.63 12.63 -10.84
CA LEU A 366 17.95 11.36 -10.58
C LEU A 366 18.41 10.73 -9.26
N ILE A 367 19.73 10.67 -9.02
CA ILE A 367 20.29 10.12 -7.77
C ILE A 367 19.79 10.91 -6.56
N ALA A 368 19.79 12.25 -6.62
CA ALA A 368 19.30 13.10 -5.54
C ALA A 368 17.80 12.88 -5.25
N LEU A 369 16.97 12.79 -6.30
CA LEU A 369 15.54 12.51 -6.16
C LEU A 369 15.27 11.12 -5.58
N ILE A 370 16.02 10.10 -6.01
CA ILE A 370 15.93 8.74 -5.45
C ILE A 370 16.26 8.77 -3.96
N GLY A 371 17.33 9.47 -3.55
CA GLY A 371 17.70 9.61 -2.13
C GLY A 371 16.58 10.23 -1.29
N GLY A 372 16.00 11.34 -1.75
CA GLY A 372 14.88 12.00 -1.06
C GLY A 372 13.58 11.16 -1.04
N ALA A 373 13.34 10.36 -2.08
CA ALA A 373 12.19 9.45 -2.13
C ALA A 373 12.38 8.24 -1.19
N PHE A 374 13.59 7.70 -1.10
CA PHE A 374 13.95 6.59 -0.22
C PHE A 374 13.67 6.93 1.25
N THR A 375 14.14 8.09 1.73
CA THR A 375 13.91 8.54 3.12
C THR A 375 12.42 8.69 3.45
N ARG A 376 11.59 9.06 2.47
CA ARG A 376 10.13 9.15 2.66
C ARG A 376 9.47 7.77 2.65
N GLY A 377 9.92 6.85 1.79
CA GLY A 377 9.46 5.47 1.76
C GLY A 377 9.77 4.73 3.06
N ASP A 378 10.97 4.92 3.61
CA ASP A 378 11.42 4.28 4.86
C ASP A 378 10.54 4.65 6.08
N LYS A 379 9.96 5.86 6.10
CA LYS A 379 9.07 6.28 7.19
C LYS A 379 7.64 5.74 7.05
N THR A 380 7.21 5.38 5.84
CA THR A 380 5.79 5.13 5.53
C THR A 380 5.46 3.68 5.21
N TRP A 381 6.47 2.84 4.94
CA TRP A 381 6.26 1.48 4.46
C TRP A 381 5.46 0.59 5.42
N ARG A 382 5.62 0.74 6.74
CA ARG A 382 4.89 -0.09 7.72
C ARG A 382 3.38 0.11 7.63
N MET A 383 2.93 1.34 7.38
CA MET A 383 1.50 1.66 7.24
C MET A 383 0.92 1.12 5.94
N GLU A 384 1.67 1.22 4.84
CA GLU A 384 1.25 0.66 3.54
C GLU A 384 1.28 -0.88 3.56
N TRP A 385 2.22 -1.50 4.28
CA TRP A 385 2.23 -2.95 4.53
C TRP A 385 0.98 -3.41 5.30
N LEU A 386 0.65 -2.72 6.39
CA LEU A 386 -0.53 -3.05 7.20
C LEU A 386 -1.81 -2.92 6.36
N LYS A 387 -1.91 -1.86 5.56
CA LYS A 387 -3.01 -1.64 4.63
C LYS A 387 -3.11 -2.75 3.58
N ASN A 388 -1.99 -3.18 2.99
CA ASN A 388 -1.97 -4.30 2.04
C ASN A 388 -2.49 -5.60 2.68
N ARG A 389 -2.11 -5.90 3.93
CA ARG A 389 -2.66 -7.05 4.67
C ARG A 389 -4.14 -6.90 4.95
N MET A 390 -4.58 -5.70 5.34
CA MET A 390 -5.98 -5.40 5.57
C MET A 390 -6.82 -5.67 4.31
N LEU A 391 -6.37 -5.28 3.12
CA LEU A 391 -7.06 -5.53 1.85
C LEU A 391 -7.21 -7.03 1.56
N VAL A 392 -6.18 -7.83 1.85
CA VAL A 392 -6.26 -9.29 1.69
C VAL A 392 -7.22 -9.90 2.70
N VAL A 393 -7.23 -9.41 3.94
CA VAL A 393 -8.17 -9.84 4.97
C VAL A 393 -9.61 -9.45 4.59
N GLU A 394 -9.84 -8.26 4.06
CA GLU A 394 -11.14 -7.80 3.52
C GLU A 394 -11.64 -8.74 2.42
N ALA A 395 -10.77 -9.10 1.47
CA ALA A 395 -11.12 -10.03 0.40
C ALA A 395 -11.45 -11.43 0.94
N ALA A 396 -10.67 -11.93 1.90
CA ALA A 396 -10.91 -13.22 2.54
C ALA A 396 -12.20 -13.23 3.40
N GLU A 397 -12.51 -12.12 4.07
CA GLU A 397 -13.72 -11.98 4.86
C GLU A 397 -14.96 -11.91 3.98
N ASN A 398 -14.90 -11.17 2.87
CA ASN A 398 -15.97 -11.12 1.88
C ASN A 398 -16.25 -12.49 1.25
N LEU A 399 -15.21 -13.29 1.05
CA LEU A 399 -15.35 -14.65 0.55
C LEU A 399 -16.09 -15.57 1.54
N THR A 400 -15.82 -15.40 2.84
CA THR A 400 -16.42 -16.23 3.90
C THR A 400 -17.77 -15.72 4.37
N TYR A 401 -18.10 -14.45 4.13
CA TYR A 401 -19.34 -13.80 4.56
C TYR A 401 -20.59 -14.52 4.04
N HIS A 402 -20.55 -15.00 2.79
CA HIS A 402 -21.72 -15.59 2.12
C HIS A 402 -21.88 -17.09 2.35
N ILE A 403 -20.95 -17.72 3.08
CA ILE A 403 -21.06 -19.14 3.37
C ILE A 403 -22.00 -19.31 4.59
N PRO A 404 -23.17 -19.93 4.42
CA PRO A 404 -24.14 -20.06 5.50
C PRO A 404 -23.55 -20.87 6.65
N GLY A 405 -23.63 -20.33 7.87
CA GLY A 405 -23.14 -20.99 9.09
C GLY A 405 -21.63 -20.93 9.32
N PHE A 406 -20.82 -20.43 8.38
CA PHE A 406 -19.36 -20.38 8.52
C PHE A 406 -18.91 -19.53 9.70
N ARG A 407 -19.49 -18.34 9.88
CA ARG A 407 -19.21 -17.45 11.02
C ARG A 407 -19.64 -18.01 12.37
N LYS A 408 -20.64 -18.91 12.38
CA LYS A 408 -21.14 -19.56 13.60
C LYS A 408 -20.31 -20.78 14.00
N TYR A 409 -19.73 -21.47 13.02
CA TYR A 409 -18.99 -22.71 13.24
C TYR A 409 -17.56 -22.48 13.74
N TYR A 410 -16.94 -21.38 13.32
CA TYR A 410 -15.55 -21.07 13.66
C TYR A 410 -15.46 -19.91 14.64
N ASN A 411 -14.65 -20.08 15.69
CA ASN A 411 -14.30 -19.03 16.66
C ASN A 411 -13.37 -17.94 16.05
N TRP A 412 -13.43 -17.74 14.74
CA TRP A 412 -12.57 -16.84 13.97
C TRP A 412 -13.09 -15.40 13.92
N PHE A 413 -14.29 -15.16 14.46
CA PHE A 413 -14.97 -13.88 14.46
C PHE A 413 -15.37 -13.46 15.89
N PRO A 414 -14.40 -13.17 16.79
CA PRO A 414 -14.72 -12.56 18.08
C PRO A 414 -15.38 -11.19 17.87
N ARG A 415 -16.07 -10.68 18.90
CA ARG A 415 -16.49 -9.26 18.92
C ARG A 415 -15.31 -8.35 19.27
N GLU A 416 -14.50 -8.77 20.24
CA GLU A 416 -13.38 -8.01 20.79
C GLU A 416 -12.14 -8.89 20.94
N ILE A 417 -10.95 -8.28 20.87
CA ILE A 417 -9.67 -8.91 21.18
C ILE A 417 -8.93 -8.12 22.24
N TYR A 418 -8.05 -8.83 22.95
CA TYR A 418 -7.12 -8.23 23.89
C TYR A 418 -5.74 -8.20 23.26
N TYR A 419 -5.02 -7.08 23.44
CA TYR A 419 -3.69 -6.90 22.90
C TYR A 419 -2.80 -6.16 23.91
N THR A 420 -1.49 -6.35 23.80
CA THR A 420 -0.52 -5.63 24.63
C THR A 420 0.12 -4.53 23.83
N ALA A 421 0.28 -3.38 24.47
CA ALA A 421 1.01 -2.25 23.92
C ALA A 421 1.67 -1.44 25.03
N LEU A 422 2.72 -0.70 24.69
CA LEU A 422 3.33 0.25 25.61
C LEU A 422 2.38 1.44 25.81
N ASN A 423 2.14 1.84 27.07
CA ASN A 423 1.31 3.01 27.40
C ASN A 423 1.71 4.27 26.61
N ARG A 424 3.01 4.47 26.38
CA ARG A 424 3.53 5.62 25.63
C ARG A 424 3.01 5.63 24.20
N ASP A 425 3.09 4.49 23.50
CA ASP A 425 2.70 4.38 22.10
C ASP A 425 1.19 4.53 21.93
N VAL A 426 0.44 3.98 22.87
CA VAL A 426 -1.01 4.09 22.94
C VAL A 426 -1.45 5.55 23.17
N LYS A 427 -0.76 6.27 24.08
CA LYS A 427 -1.02 7.67 24.38
C LYS A 427 -0.70 8.58 23.19
N ILE A 428 0.46 8.40 22.55
CA ILE A 428 0.85 9.15 21.35
C ILE A 428 -0.15 8.92 20.22
N ALA A 429 -0.57 7.67 20.00
CA ALA A 429 -1.58 7.35 18.99
C ALA A 429 -2.92 8.02 19.28
N TYR A 430 -3.34 8.07 20.55
CA TYR A 430 -4.56 8.75 20.97
C TYR A 430 -4.49 10.26 20.75
N GLU A 431 -3.39 10.91 21.20
CA GLU A 431 -3.16 12.35 21.07
C GLU A 431 -3.15 12.80 19.60
N LYS A 432 -2.41 12.07 18.75
CA LYS A 432 -2.34 12.33 17.31
C LYS A 432 -3.71 12.18 16.64
N GLU A 433 -4.51 11.20 17.08
CA GLU A 433 -5.86 11.00 16.54
C GLU A 433 -6.82 12.10 17.00
N THR A 434 -6.71 12.58 18.24
CA THR A 434 -7.49 13.73 18.72
C THR A 434 -7.16 15.01 17.94
N GLU A 435 -5.88 15.27 17.66
CA GLU A 435 -5.45 16.42 16.86
C GLU A 435 -6.02 16.41 15.44
N ILE A 436 -6.01 15.25 14.76
CA ILE A 436 -6.57 15.10 13.41
C ILE A 436 -8.08 15.40 13.41
N LEU A 437 -8.81 14.93 14.42
CA LEU A 437 -10.25 15.15 14.52
C LEU A 437 -10.60 16.59 14.85
N GLU A 438 -9.80 17.24 15.68
CA GLU A 438 -9.95 18.67 15.95
C GLU A 438 -9.69 19.48 14.69
N ALA A 439 -8.65 19.15 13.92
CA ALA A 439 -8.39 19.78 12.63
C ALA A 439 -9.53 19.57 11.61
N GLU A 440 -10.02 18.34 11.45
CA GLU A 440 -11.17 18.04 10.58
C GLU A 440 -12.46 18.74 11.05
N ALA A 441 -12.70 18.83 12.36
CA ALA A 441 -13.86 19.53 12.91
C ALA A 441 -13.77 21.03 12.64
N VAL A 442 -12.59 21.64 12.80
CA VAL A 442 -12.34 23.06 12.50
C VAL A 442 -12.51 23.33 11.01
N GLU A 443 -12.01 22.45 10.13
CA GLU A 443 -12.17 22.58 8.68
C GLU A 443 -13.65 22.46 8.25
N ASN A 444 -14.36 21.48 8.79
CA ASN A 444 -15.80 21.31 8.53
C ASN A 444 -16.63 22.49 9.06
N LEU A 445 -16.28 23.04 10.23
CA LEU A 445 -16.87 24.26 10.75
C LEU A 445 -16.58 25.45 9.84
N ALA A 446 -15.33 25.62 9.39
CA ALA A 446 -14.95 26.69 8.47
C ALA A 446 -15.70 26.62 7.14
N LEU A 447 -15.91 25.42 6.60
CA LEU A 447 -16.76 25.19 5.41
C LEU A 447 -18.22 25.56 5.65
N TRP A 448 -18.77 25.24 6.82
CA TRP A 448 -20.14 25.59 7.19
C TRP A 448 -20.32 27.11 7.36
N PHE A 449 -19.34 27.80 7.95
CA PHE A 449 -19.33 29.27 8.08
C PHE A 449 -19.11 30.00 6.75
N ASN A 450 -18.33 29.44 5.82
CA ASN A 450 -18.21 30.01 4.48
C ASN A 450 -19.45 29.75 3.61
N GLY A 451 -20.11 28.60 3.75
CA GLY A 451 -21.35 28.29 3.04
C GLY A 451 -22.54 29.16 3.46
N THR A 452 -22.58 29.57 4.73
CA THR A 452 -23.62 30.49 5.26
C THR A 452 -23.39 31.95 4.86
N LYS A 453 -22.22 32.30 4.32
CA LYS A 453 -21.90 33.65 3.83
C LYS A 453 -22.46 33.94 2.43
N TYR A 454 -22.87 32.92 1.68
CA TYR A 454 -23.45 33.06 0.32
C TYR A 454 -24.98 33.05 0.29
N VAL A 455 -25.67 32.88 1.41
CA VAL A 455 -27.16 32.85 1.49
C VAL A 455 -27.71 34.06 2.25
N ARG A 456 -26.99 35.19 2.26
CA ARG A 456 -27.49 36.39 2.95
C ARG A 456 -27.08 37.67 2.24
N GLU A 457 -27.54 37.86 1.01
CA GLU A 457 -27.58 39.20 0.40
C GLU A 457 -28.89 39.55 -0.31
N ASP A 458 -29.77 38.58 -0.65
CA ASP A 458 -31.01 38.87 -1.37
C ASP A 458 -32.27 38.32 -0.67
N GLU A 459 -32.62 38.84 0.51
CA GLU A 459 -34.01 38.77 0.99
C GLU A 459 -34.27 39.89 2.00
N GLN A 460 -35.08 40.88 1.60
CA GLN A 460 -35.59 41.92 2.51
C GLN A 460 -36.50 41.27 3.56
N PRO A 461 -36.28 41.49 4.87
CA PRO A 461 -37.19 41.00 5.88
C PRO A 461 -38.30 42.03 6.10
N ASN A 462 -39.46 41.77 5.51
CA ASN A 462 -40.72 42.33 6.01
C ASN A 462 -41.26 41.34 7.05
N GLY A 463 -40.78 41.44 8.28
CA GLY A 463 -41.11 40.50 9.36
C GLY A 463 -40.58 40.94 10.73
N ASP A 464 -41.53 41.29 11.58
CA ASP A 464 -41.52 41.46 13.04
C ASP A 464 -40.19 41.81 13.75
N ILE A 465 -40.10 43.07 14.21
CA ILE A 465 -38.95 43.68 14.90
C ILE A 465 -38.68 43.02 16.28
N GLY A 466 -39.65 42.25 16.82
CA GLY A 466 -39.52 41.52 18.08
C GLY A 466 -38.53 40.35 18.04
N GLU A 467 -38.58 39.49 17.00
CA GLU A 467 -37.79 38.25 16.94
C GLU A 467 -36.30 38.51 16.64
N LEU A 468 -36.01 39.52 15.81
CA LEU A 468 -34.63 39.96 15.51
C LEU A 468 -33.89 40.46 16.76
N SER A 469 -34.60 41.04 17.73
CA SER A 469 -34.01 41.50 19.00
C SER A 469 -33.61 40.32 19.91
N GLN A 470 -34.42 39.26 19.95
CA GLN A 470 -34.15 38.04 20.73
C GLN A 470 -32.99 37.24 20.13
N ILE A 471 -32.92 37.13 18.80
CA ILE A 471 -31.80 36.45 18.13
C ILE A 471 -30.49 37.20 18.42
N ARG A 472 -30.52 38.54 18.44
CA ARG A 472 -29.33 39.34 18.74
C ARG A 472 -28.89 39.21 20.20
N SER A 473 -29.83 39.12 21.15
CA SER A 473 -29.49 38.89 22.55
C SER A 473 -28.89 37.50 22.77
N GLN A 474 -29.45 36.46 22.14
CA GLN A 474 -28.91 35.09 22.20
C GLN A 474 -27.52 35.00 21.57
N LEU A 475 -27.28 35.71 20.46
CA LEU A 475 -25.96 35.74 19.81
C LEU A 475 -24.91 36.42 20.70
N ASN A 476 -25.27 37.51 21.37
CA ASN A 476 -24.37 38.21 22.29
C ASN A 476 -24.04 37.37 23.53
N GLU A 477 -25.01 36.61 24.05
CA GLU A 477 -24.79 35.69 25.17
C GLU A 477 -23.87 34.54 24.77
N GLN A 478 -24.07 33.95 23.58
CA GLN A 478 -23.16 32.92 23.05
C GLN A 478 -21.75 33.46 22.84
N LYS A 479 -21.62 34.70 22.35
CA LYS A 479 -20.32 35.34 22.16
C LYS A 479 -19.59 35.54 23.49
N ALA A 480 -20.27 36.03 24.52
CA ALA A 480 -19.70 36.19 25.86
C ALA A 480 -19.28 34.84 26.48
N THR A 481 -20.06 33.78 26.23
CA THR A 481 -19.72 32.44 26.70
C THR A 481 -18.48 31.86 25.98
N LEU A 482 -18.28 32.24 24.71
CA LEU A 482 -17.12 31.85 23.93
C LEU A 482 -15.87 32.58 24.41
N GLU A 483 -15.97 33.89 24.64
CA GLU A 483 -14.88 34.74 25.16
C GLU A 483 -14.40 34.25 26.54
N ALA A 484 -15.33 33.90 27.44
CA ALA A 484 -14.97 33.33 28.75
C ALA A 484 -14.28 31.95 28.65
N LYS A 485 -14.57 31.17 27.60
CA LYS A 485 -13.90 29.89 27.34
C LYS A 485 -12.51 30.07 26.74
N THR A 486 -12.32 31.06 25.88
CA THR A 486 -10.99 31.40 25.34
C THR A 486 -10.06 31.89 26.43
N ASP A 487 -10.51 32.77 27.32
CA ASP A 487 -9.68 33.26 28.44
C ASP A 487 -9.24 32.11 29.36
N LYS A 488 -10.15 31.16 29.63
CA LYS A 488 -9.85 29.96 30.41
C LYS A 488 -8.87 29.01 29.72
N LEU A 489 -8.85 29.01 28.38
CA LEU A 489 -7.92 28.23 27.58
C LEU A 489 -6.52 28.86 27.58
N GLU A 490 -6.45 30.18 27.43
CA GLU A 490 -5.20 30.95 27.51
C GLU A 490 -4.53 30.81 28.88
N GLN A 491 -5.33 30.85 29.96
CA GLN A 491 -4.82 30.62 31.31
C GLN A 491 -4.22 29.22 31.47
N LYS A 492 -4.90 28.18 30.96
CA LYS A 492 -4.36 26.81 30.98
C LYS A 492 -3.10 26.65 30.13
N LEU A 493 -3.00 27.39 29.02
CA LEU A 493 -1.82 27.39 28.17
C LEU A 493 -0.62 28.02 28.91
N ALA A 494 -0.84 29.13 29.62
CA ALA A 494 0.18 29.77 30.45
C ALA A 494 0.66 28.84 31.58
N ASP A 495 -0.27 28.16 32.27
CA ASP A 495 0.07 27.19 33.32
C ASP A 495 0.89 26.01 32.77
N LEU A 496 0.55 25.52 31.57
CA LEU A 496 1.28 24.44 30.91
C LEU A 496 2.69 24.89 30.51
N GLN A 497 2.84 26.11 30.00
CA GLN A 497 4.15 26.68 29.65
C GLN A 497 5.03 26.85 30.88
N ALA A 498 4.47 27.30 32.01
CA ALA A 498 5.18 27.40 33.28
C ALA A 498 5.65 26.02 33.78
N PHE A 499 4.77 25.01 33.70
CA PHE A 499 5.12 23.63 34.06
C PHE A 499 6.24 23.05 33.19
N ILE A 500 6.22 23.29 31.87
CA ILE A 500 7.28 22.85 30.95
C ILE A 500 8.62 23.54 31.27
N ALA A 501 8.60 24.84 31.59
CA ALA A 501 9.80 25.56 31.97
C ALA A 501 10.44 25.00 33.25
N GLU A 502 9.62 24.63 34.24
CA GLU A 502 10.08 24.01 35.49
C GLU A 502 10.71 22.63 35.24
N GLN A 503 10.08 21.79 34.40
CA GLN A 503 10.63 20.48 34.02
C GLN A 503 11.98 20.62 33.29
N MET A 504 12.11 21.60 32.39
CA MET A 504 13.38 21.86 31.70
C MET A 504 14.50 22.30 32.66
N GLN A 505 14.19 23.09 33.69
CA GLN A 505 15.17 23.48 34.70
C GLN A 505 15.61 22.28 35.55
N ALA A 506 14.68 21.43 35.98
CA ALA A 506 14.98 20.21 36.72
C ALA A 506 15.88 19.25 35.90
N GLN A 507 15.60 19.12 34.60
CA GLN A 507 16.40 18.27 33.72
C GLN A 507 17.82 18.81 33.52
N ARG A 508 17.99 20.13 33.38
CA ARG A 508 19.33 20.76 33.30
C ARG A 508 20.14 20.54 34.58
N ALA A 509 19.51 20.68 35.74
CA ALA A 509 20.18 20.43 37.02
C ALA A 509 20.67 18.98 37.14
N SER A 510 19.85 18.01 36.73
CA SER A 510 20.24 16.59 36.70
C SER A 510 21.38 16.32 35.70
N GLN A 511 21.37 16.97 34.54
CA GLN A 511 22.43 16.83 33.54
C GLN A 511 23.77 17.40 34.03
N ASP A 512 23.75 18.54 34.72
CA ASP A 512 24.95 19.14 35.32
C ASP A 512 25.53 18.24 36.42
N GLU A 513 24.69 17.57 37.19
CA GLU A 513 25.12 16.60 38.20
C GLU A 513 25.76 15.35 37.57
N GLN A 514 25.18 14.83 36.48
CA GLN A 514 25.78 13.74 35.70
C GLN A 514 27.12 14.13 35.09
N ASN A 515 27.24 15.34 34.56
CA ASN A 515 28.48 15.86 33.98
C ASN A 515 29.58 15.99 35.06
N LYS A 516 29.22 16.44 36.28
CA LYS A 516 30.16 16.49 37.41
C LYS A 516 30.63 15.10 37.83
N LEU A 517 29.73 14.12 37.91
CA LEU A 517 30.07 12.72 38.21
C LEU A 517 30.98 12.12 37.14
N GLN A 518 30.70 12.34 35.86
CA GLN A 518 31.57 11.88 34.76
C GLN A 518 32.96 12.52 34.83
N ALA A 519 33.05 13.81 35.14
CA ALA A 519 34.33 14.50 35.30
C ALA A 519 35.14 13.96 36.50
N GLN A 520 34.48 13.65 37.62
CA GLN A 520 35.14 13.01 38.78
C GLN A 520 35.65 11.60 38.45
N LEU A 521 34.86 10.81 37.71
CA LEU A 521 35.21 9.45 37.32
C LEU A 521 36.41 9.43 36.35
N LEU A 522 36.45 10.37 35.40
CA LEU A 522 37.61 10.60 34.53
C LEU A 522 38.86 11.04 35.32
N ALA A 523 38.71 11.87 36.35
CA ALA A 523 39.83 12.30 37.18
C ALA A 523 40.41 11.15 38.04
N ILE A 524 39.57 10.21 38.48
CA ILE A 524 40.01 8.99 39.19
C ILE A 524 40.76 8.06 38.24
N LEU A 525 40.21 7.78 37.06
CA LEU A 525 40.86 6.92 36.05
C LEU A 525 42.24 7.46 35.62
N LYS A 526 42.40 8.78 35.57
CA LYS A 526 43.68 9.42 35.22
C LYS A 526 44.72 9.39 36.36
N LYS A 527 44.32 9.08 37.60
CA LYS A 527 45.26 8.88 38.73
C LYS A 527 45.75 7.44 38.86
N GLU A 528 45.08 6.47 38.24
CA GLU A 528 45.47 5.05 38.25
C GLU A 528 46.36 4.65 37.07
N GLN A 529 46.49 5.52 36.05
CA GLN A 529 47.51 5.45 35.00
C GLN A 529 48.73 6.27 35.40
#